data_AF-A0A2R3INE0-F1
#
_entry.id   AF-A0A2R3INE0-F1
#
_cell.length_a   1.000
_cell.length_b   1.000
_cell.length_c   1.000
_cell.angle_alpha   90.00
_cell.angle_beta   90.00
_cell.angle_gamma   90.00
#
_symmetry.space_group_name_H-M   'P 1'
#
loop_
_entity.id
_entity.type
_entity.pdbx_description
1 polymer ?
#
loop_
_entity_poly.entity_id
_entity_poly.type
_entity_poly.pdbx_seq_one_letter_code
_entity_poly.pdbx_strand_id
1 'polypeptide(L)'
;MPRLALSALLCLCCLLSTLPARAALDDQQRALQQLQVQACRVVGSLLLLRGEGFQEQHAAQLEKDLASLDRALAAAPEGVLLRQGEKALVARIREGAAYGPREEDLPWRYPQQLSRALRDFLNLVERQVPPTPPGQPLPLWQLPARVEYLSLQYLARAYLGGLEIAREQPRDYLGQDESVLVPLIDRRIALLVANSANPAGLKKLENRWEYLSQALRDLNSKSSALVSASGRPWAPIIVDRHARALSDSLMRLSAE
;
A
#
# COMPACT_ATOMS: atom_id res chain seq x y z
N MET A 1 48.52 38.76 17.14
CA MET A 1 48.07 37.71 16.20
C MET A 1 46.73 37.06 16.66
N PRO A 2 45.55 37.70 16.53
CA PRO A 2 44.29 37.04 16.88
C PRO A 2 43.29 36.85 15.72
N ARG A 3 43.59 37.35 14.51
CA ARG A 3 42.63 37.34 13.38
C ARG A 3 42.51 36.01 12.63
N LEU A 4 43.52 35.13 12.75
CA LEU A 4 43.53 33.82 12.08
C LEU A 4 42.67 32.77 12.80
N ALA A 5 42.49 32.88 14.13
CA ALA A 5 41.70 31.92 14.90
C ALA A 5 40.19 32.06 14.67
N LEU A 6 39.70 33.27 14.39
CA LEU A 6 38.27 33.53 14.17
C LEU A 6 37.78 32.98 12.83
N SER A 7 38.64 32.99 11.80
CA SER A 7 38.30 32.49 10.46
C SER A 7 38.26 30.96 10.39
N ALA A 8 39.12 30.29 11.19
CA ALA A 8 39.10 28.83 11.32
C ALA A 8 37.86 28.32 12.07
N LEU A 9 37.36 29.09 13.05
CA LEU A 9 36.14 28.73 13.80
C LEU A 9 34.86 28.88 12.95
N LEU A 10 34.80 29.89 12.08
CA LEU A 10 33.65 30.10 11.19
C LEU A 10 33.56 29.05 10.07
N CYS A 11 34.70 28.58 9.52
CA CYS A 11 34.69 27.49 8.54
C CYS A 11 34.31 26.13 9.14
N LEU A 12 34.57 25.91 10.44
CA LEU A 12 34.20 24.66 11.12
C LEU A 12 32.68 24.58 11.39
N CYS A 13 32.01 25.71 11.60
CA CYS A 13 30.55 25.77 11.78
C CYS A 13 29.76 25.54 10.49
N CYS A 14 30.31 25.88 9.32
CA CYS A 14 29.63 25.67 8.02
C CYS A 14 29.66 24.22 7.51
N LEU A 15 30.55 23.37 8.04
CA LEU A 15 30.68 21.96 7.64
C LEU A 15 29.80 21.00 8.46
N LEU A 16 29.17 21.46 9.55
CA LEU A 16 28.30 20.65 10.40
C LEU A 16 26.80 20.75 10.04
N SER A 17 26.43 21.53 9.02
CA SER A 17 25.03 21.80 8.68
C SER A 17 24.46 20.93 7.54
N THR A 18 25.21 19.96 7.01
CA THR A 18 24.74 19.11 5.89
C THR A 18 24.44 17.68 6.33
N LEU A 19 23.91 17.49 7.53
CA LEU A 19 23.14 16.28 7.82
C LEU A 19 21.73 16.51 7.28
N PRO A 20 21.24 15.74 6.30
CA PRO A 20 19.84 15.82 5.93
C PRO A 20 19.05 15.39 7.16
N ALA A 21 18.45 16.36 7.86
CA ALA A 21 17.45 16.07 8.86
C ALA A 21 16.39 15.21 8.16
N ARG A 22 16.19 13.99 8.63
CA ARG A 22 15.10 13.14 8.21
C ARG A 22 13.83 13.90 8.54
N ALA A 23 13.21 14.51 7.54
CA ALA A 23 11.99 15.27 7.76
C ALA A 23 10.88 14.25 8.05
N ALA A 24 10.32 14.33 9.25
CA ALA A 24 9.11 13.60 9.59
C ALA A 24 8.00 13.93 8.58
N LEU A 25 7.10 12.98 8.34
CA LEU A 25 5.95 13.20 7.46
C LEU A 25 5.14 14.40 7.90
N ASP A 26 4.85 15.28 6.95
CA ASP A 26 3.82 16.30 7.16
C ASP A 26 2.41 15.65 7.26
N ASP A 27 1.46 16.40 7.80
CA ASP A 27 0.10 15.90 8.06
C ASP A 27 -0.62 15.46 6.78
N GLN A 28 -0.35 16.14 5.66
CA GLN A 28 -0.93 15.79 4.37
C GLN A 28 -0.39 14.45 3.86
N GLN A 29 0.93 14.24 3.85
CA GLN A 29 1.57 13.00 3.44
C GLN A 29 1.08 11.82 4.30
N ARG A 30 0.95 12.04 5.62
CA ARG A 30 0.40 11.05 6.55
C ARG A 30 -1.05 10.71 6.23
N ALA A 31 -1.89 11.70 5.98
CA ALA A 31 -3.30 11.49 5.61
C ALA A 31 -3.42 10.71 4.28
N LEU A 32 -2.69 11.12 3.24
CA LEU A 32 -2.69 10.47 1.94
C LEU A 32 -2.20 9.01 2.02
N GLN A 33 -1.14 8.75 2.80
CA GLN A 33 -0.66 7.39 3.06
C GLN A 33 -1.75 6.53 3.72
N GLN A 34 -2.40 7.04 4.77
CA GLN A 34 -3.45 6.32 5.49
C GLN A 34 -4.63 6.01 4.57
N LEU A 35 -5.12 6.98 3.79
CA LEU A 35 -6.24 6.77 2.88
C LEU A 35 -5.99 5.64 1.89
N GLN A 36 -4.82 5.61 1.26
CA GLN A 36 -4.47 4.56 0.29
C GLN A 36 -4.36 3.19 0.97
N VAL A 37 -3.67 3.12 2.12
CA VAL A 37 -3.50 1.87 2.87
C VAL A 37 -4.84 1.31 3.34
N GLN A 38 -5.69 2.14 3.97
CA GLN A 38 -6.97 1.68 4.49
C GLN A 38 -7.95 1.29 3.37
N ALA A 39 -7.93 1.99 2.23
CA ALA A 39 -8.74 1.61 1.07
C ALA A 39 -8.36 0.24 0.51
N CYS A 40 -7.06 -0.07 0.39
CA CYS A 40 -6.62 -1.41 0.00
C CYS A 40 -7.01 -2.47 1.04
N ARG A 41 -6.79 -2.19 2.33
CA ARG A 41 -7.10 -3.13 3.43
C ARG A 41 -8.57 -3.47 3.54
N VAL A 42 -9.47 -2.49 3.40
CA VAL A 42 -10.90 -2.73 3.53
C VAL A 42 -11.43 -3.61 2.39
N VAL A 43 -10.93 -3.40 1.16
CA VAL A 43 -11.26 -4.29 0.04
C VAL A 43 -10.65 -5.68 0.28
N GLY A 44 -9.39 -5.76 0.74
CA GLY A 44 -8.77 -7.03 1.11
C GLY A 44 -9.55 -7.81 2.17
N SER A 45 -10.09 -7.12 3.18
CA SER A 45 -10.92 -7.71 4.23
C SER A 45 -12.25 -8.24 3.71
N LEU A 46 -12.87 -7.56 2.73
CA LEU A 46 -14.03 -8.11 2.03
C LEU A 46 -13.66 -9.39 1.28
N LEU A 47 -12.52 -9.39 0.57
CA LEU A 47 -12.10 -10.57 -0.19
C LEU A 47 -11.83 -11.76 0.72
N LEU A 48 -11.19 -11.54 1.89
CA LEU A 48 -10.99 -12.58 2.90
C LEU A 48 -12.31 -13.04 3.51
N LEU A 49 -13.22 -12.11 3.85
CA LEU A 49 -14.54 -12.47 4.36
C LEU A 49 -15.25 -13.44 3.42
N ARG A 50 -15.26 -13.16 2.12
CA ARG A 50 -15.90 -14.04 1.14
C ARG A 50 -15.09 -15.31 0.87
N GLY A 51 -13.80 -15.15 0.62
CA GLY A 51 -12.89 -16.23 0.20
C GLY A 51 -12.66 -17.29 1.28
N GLU A 52 -12.79 -16.92 2.55
CA GLU A 52 -12.61 -17.81 3.69
C GLU A 52 -13.94 -18.26 4.31
N GLY A 53 -15.07 -18.01 3.64
CA GLY A 53 -16.38 -18.59 4.01
C GLY A 53 -17.15 -17.85 5.10
N PHE A 54 -17.11 -16.51 5.11
CA PHE A 54 -17.93 -15.64 5.98
C PHE A 54 -17.72 -15.83 7.48
N GLN A 55 -16.49 -16.15 7.90
CA GLN A 55 -16.17 -16.32 9.32
C GLN A 55 -16.32 -15.00 10.09
N GLU A 56 -16.80 -15.08 11.32
CA GLU A 56 -17.03 -13.91 12.20
C GLU A 56 -15.77 -13.06 12.38
N GLN A 57 -14.60 -13.70 12.46
CA GLN A 57 -13.32 -12.99 12.56
C GLN A 57 -13.08 -12.06 11.36
N HIS A 58 -13.40 -12.50 10.14
CA HIS A 58 -13.23 -11.69 8.94
C HIS A 58 -14.30 -10.60 8.85
N ALA A 59 -15.52 -10.87 9.32
CA ALA A 59 -16.57 -9.85 9.40
C ALA A 59 -16.17 -8.73 10.36
N ALA A 60 -15.67 -9.08 11.55
CA ALA A 60 -15.16 -8.11 12.51
C ALA A 60 -13.97 -7.30 11.97
N GLN A 61 -13.07 -7.97 11.23
CA GLN A 61 -11.93 -7.30 10.60
C GLN A 61 -12.38 -6.33 9.49
N LEU A 62 -13.39 -6.68 8.70
CA LEU A 62 -13.98 -5.79 7.71
C LEU A 62 -14.57 -4.53 8.36
N GLU A 63 -15.36 -4.67 9.43
CA GLU A 63 -15.92 -3.51 10.16
C GLU A 63 -14.83 -2.62 10.74
N LYS A 64 -13.77 -3.22 11.30
CA LYS A 64 -12.62 -2.49 11.83
C LYS A 64 -11.89 -1.69 10.75
N ASP A 65 -11.72 -2.25 9.55
CA ASP A 65 -11.05 -1.56 8.46
C ASP A 65 -11.93 -0.48 7.84
N LEU A 66 -13.25 -0.69 7.76
CA LEU A 66 -14.22 0.36 7.39
C LEU A 66 -14.13 1.56 8.34
N ALA A 67 -14.15 1.31 9.66
CA ALA A 67 -13.98 2.37 10.65
C ALA A 67 -12.59 3.02 10.61
N SER A 68 -11.57 2.33 10.10
CA SER A 68 -10.23 2.90 9.94
C SER A 68 -10.12 3.76 8.69
N LEU A 69 -10.79 3.39 7.59
CA LEU A 69 -10.92 4.23 6.40
C LEU A 69 -11.69 5.52 6.70
N ASP A 70 -12.81 5.44 7.42
CA ASP A 70 -13.60 6.61 7.83
C ASP A 70 -12.78 7.58 8.68
N ARG A 71 -12.04 7.07 9.68
CA ARG A 71 -11.12 7.89 10.49
C ARG A 71 -10.00 8.52 9.66
N ALA A 72 -9.43 7.79 8.70
CA ALA A 72 -8.41 8.32 7.80
C ALA A 72 -8.97 9.46 6.93
N LEU A 73 -10.22 9.33 6.47
CA LEU A 73 -10.92 10.37 5.71
C LEU A 73 -11.23 11.60 6.56
N ALA A 74 -11.66 11.42 7.81
CA ALA A 74 -11.91 12.52 8.73
C ALA A 74 -10.64 13.31 9.07
N ALA A 75 -9.47 12.66 9.05
CA ALA A 75 -8.18 13.29 9.29
C ALA A 75 -7.54 13.91 8.03
N ALA A 76 -8.09 13.66 6.85
CA ALA A 76 -7.58 14.20 5.60
C ALA A 76 -8.12 15.62 5.31
N PRO A 77 -7.40 16.43 4.52
CA PRO A 77 -7.91 17.71 4.05
C PRO A 77 -9.30 17.57 3.42
N GLU A 78 -10.21 18.46 3.79
CA GLU A 78 -11.61 18.34 3.42
C GLU A 78 -11.81 18.44 1.89
N GLY A 79 -12.39 17.40 1.29
CA GLY A 79 -12.64 17.35 -0.15
C GLY A 79 -13.97 16.67 -0.47
N VAL A 80 -14.87 17.38 -1.15
CA VAL A 80 -16.20 16.86 -1.54
C VAL A 80 -16.06 15.58 -2.38
N LEU A 81 -15.13 15.58 -3.35
CA LEU A 81 -14.90 14.42 -4.22
C LEU A 81 -14.33 13.22 -3.46
N LEU A 82 -13.41 13.43 -2.50
CA LEU A 82 -12.88 12.34 -1.67
C LEU A 82 -13.99 11.67 -0.87
N ARG A 83 -14.88 12.45 -0.25
CA ARG A 83 -16.02 11.91 0.50
C ARG A 83 -17.03 11.19 -0.39
N GLN A 84 -17.27 11.68 -1.61
CA GLN A 84 -18.12 10.98 -2.57
C GLN A 84 -17.49 9.67 -3.05
N GLY A 85 -16.18 9.68 -3.34
CA GLY A 85 -15.44 8.49 -3.73
C GLY A 85 -15.41 7.42 -2.63
N GLU A 86 -15.20 7.83 -1.38
CA GLU A 86 -15.22 6.91 -0.23
C GLU A 86 -16.62 6.27 -0.08
N LYS A 87 -17.69 7.07 -0.13
CA LYS A 87 -19.06 6.54 -0.06
C LYS A 87 -19.36 5.55 -1.18
N ALA A 88 -18.90 5.84 -2.40
CA ALA A 88 -19.07 4.94 -3.54
C ALA A 88 -18.33 3.62 -3.33
N LEU A 89 -17.08 3.66 -2.84
CA LEU A 89 -16.29 2.49 -2.50
C LEU A 89 -16.96 1.67 -1.38
N VAL A 90 -17.32 2.31 -0.27
CA VAL A 90 -17.99 1.65 0.85
C VAL A 90 -19.32 1.04 0.43
N ALA A 91 -20.10 1.71 -0.41
CA ALA A 91 -21.35 1.14 -0.92
C ALA A 91 -21.13 -0.16 -1.69
N ARG A 92 -20.09 -0.24 -2.56
CA ARG A 92 -19.74 -1.50 -3.23
C ARG A 92 -19.27 -2.56 -2.24
N ILE A 93 -18.48 -2.19 -1.23
CA ILE A 93 -18.01 -3.13 -0.22
C ILE A 93 -19.17 -3.73 0.58
N ARG A 94 -20.11 -2.89 1.01
CA ARG A 94 -21.32 -3.30 1.75
C ARG A 94 -22.21 -4.20 0.90
N GLU A 95 -22.38 -3.87 -0.37
CA GLU A 95 -23.07 -4.72 -1.35
C GLU A 95 -22.39 -6.10 -1.46
N GLY A 96 -21.06 -6.13 -1.61
CA GLY A 96 -20.26 -7.35 -1.62
C GLY A 96 -20.38 -8.23 -0.38
N ALA A 97 -20.46 -7.61 0.80
CA ALA A 97 -20.64 -8.30 2.06
C ALA A 97 -22.07 -8.81 2.27
N ALA A 98 -23.07 -8.15 1.64
CA ALA A 98 -24.48 -8.53 1.73
C ALA A 98 -24.84 -9.71 0.84
N TYR A 99 -24.15 -9.91 -0.29
CA TYR A 99 -24.30 -11.11 -1.10
C TYR A 99 -23.94 -12.35 -0.27
N GLY A 100 -24.95 -13.11 0.13
CA GLY A 100 -24.83 -14.10 1.18
C GLY A 100 -24.00 -15.33 0.79
N PRO A 101 -23.66 -16.20 1.76
CA PRO A 101 -22.94 -17.46 1.50
C PRO A 101 -23.75 -18.48 0.68
N ARG A 102 -25.03 -18.21 0.43
CA ARG A 102 -25.94 -19.04 -0.36
C ARG A 102 -26.13 -18.56 -1.80
N GLU A 103 -25.59 -17.40 -2.14
CA GLU A 103 -25.53 -16.96 -3.53
C GLU A 103 -24.29 -17.61 -4.16
N GLU A 104 -24.53 -18.56 -5.06
CA GLU A 104 -23.51 -19.41 -5.69
C GLU A 104 -22.48 -18.57 -6.45
N ASP A 105 -22.92 -17.44 -7.03
CA ASP A 105 -22.06 -16.48 -7.73
C ASP A 105 -22.38 -15.03 -7.36
N LEU A 106 -21.34 -14.22 -7.26
CA LEU A 106 -21.47 -12.76 -7.28
C LEU A 106 -22.10 -12.32 -8.61
N PRO A 107 -22.88 -11.22 -8.64
CA PRO A 107 -23.35 -10.67 -9.90
C PRO A 107 -22.19 -10.45 -10.86
N TRP A 108 -22.35 -10.85 -12.13
CA TRP A 108 -21.26 -10.87 -13.13
C TRP A 108 -20.44 -9.57 -13.19
N ARG A 109 -21.09 -8.40 -13.05
CA ARG A 109 -20.42 -7.09 -13.11
C ARG A 109 -19.83 -6.62 -11.79
N TYR A 110 -20.09 -7.31 -10.68
CA TYR A 110 -19.69 -6.84 -9.35
C TYR A 110 -18.16 -6.72 -9.20
N PRO A 111 -17.32 -7.70 -9.57
CA PRO A 111 -15.86 -7.53 -9.48
C PRO A 111 -15.34 -6.31 -10.25
N GLN A 112 -15.91 -6.04 -11.43
CA GLN A 112 -15.58 -4.87 -12.23
C GLN A 112 -16.00 -3.56 -11.54
N GLN A 113 -17.19 -3.53 -10.95
CA GLN A 113 -17.68 -2.35 -10.22
C GLN A 113 -16.87 -2.07 -8.95
N LEU A 114 -16.50 -3.11 -8.20
CA LEU A 114 -15.64 -3.00 -7.03
C LEU A 114 -14.24 -2.49 -7.42
N SER A 115 -13.65 -3.07 -8.47
CA SER A 115 -12.37 -2.62 -9.01
C SER A 115 -12.40 -1.15 -9.43
N ARG A 116 -13.44 -0.75 -10.16
CA ARG A 116 -13.63 0.65 -10.58
C ARG A 116 -13.75 1.57 -9.37
N ALA A 117 -14.62 1.27 -8.40
CA ALA A 117 -14.82 2.12 -7.24
C ALA A 117 -13.53 2.31 -6.42
N LEU A 118 -12.74 1.23 -6.26
CA LEU A 118 -11.44 1.32 -5.61
C LEU A 118 -10.47 2.19 -6.42
N ARG A 119 -10.34 1.95 -7.73
CA ARG A 119 -9.44 2.72 -8.59
C ARG A 119 -9.82 4.20 -8.61
N ASP A 120 -11.09 4.51 -8.73
CA ASP A 120 -11.59 5.89 -8.74
C ASP A 120 -11.23 6.58 -7.42
N PHE A 121 -11.45 5.91 -6.28
CA PHE A 121 -11.05 6.45 -4.98
C PHE A 121 -9.53 6.64 -4.86
N LEU A 122 -8.72 5.62 -5.17
CA LEU A 122 -7.26 5.71 -5.09
C LEU A 122 -6.71 6.78 -6.03
N ASN A 123 -7.27 6.95 -7.23
CA ASN A 123 -6.91 8.02 -8.16
C ASN A 123 -7.20 9.41 -7.58
N LEU A 124 -8.31 9.60 -6.85
CA LEU A 124 -8.60 10.88 -6.18
C LEU A 124 -7.55 11.21 -5.11
N VAL A 125 -7.04 10.19 -4.42
CA VAL A 125 -5.97 10.34 -3.42
C VAL A 125 -4.62 10.57 -4.10
N GLU A 126 -4.28 9.79 -5.12
CA GLU A 126 -2.98 9.84 -5.80
C GLU A 126 -2.76 11.18 -6.53
N ARG A 127 -3.82 11.82 -7.04
CA ARG A 127 -3.72 13.18 -7.62
C ARG A 127 -3.23 14.24 -6.63
N GLN A 128 -3.31 13.97 -5.34
CA GLN A 128 -2.85 14.86 -4.27
C GLN A 128 -1.43 14.49 -3.78
N VAL A 129 -0.89 13.35 -4.25
CA VAL A 129 0.46 12.91 -3.92
C VAL A 129 1.48 13.72 -4.73
N PRO A 130 2.47 14.36 -4.07
CA PRO A 130 3.53 15.05 -4.78
C PRO A 130 4.30 14.08 -5.70
N PRO A 131 4.58 14.46 -6.96
CA PRO A 131 5.32 13.60 -7.86
C PRO A 131 6.73 13.36 -7.33
N THR A 132 7.24 12.14 -7.48
CA THR A 132 8.64 11.85 -7.15
C THR A 132 9.54 12.57 -8.16
N PRO A 133 10.50 13.41 -7.72
CA PRO A 133 11.40 14.10 -8.64
C PRO A 133 12.18 13.11 -9.52
N PRO A 134 12.44 13.42 -10.80
CA PRO A 134 13.23 12.56 -11.68
C PRO A 134 14.59 12.22 -11.06
N GLY A 135 14.97 10.94 -11.13
CA GLY A 135 16.24 10.45 -10.60
C GLY A 135 16.30 10.25 -9.08
N GLN A 136 15.24 10.59 -8.34
CA GLN A 136 15.17 10.30 -6.90
C GLN A 136 14.49 8.95 -6.63
N PRO A 137 14.92 8.22 -5.57
CA PRO A 137 14.22 7.02 -5.16
C PRO A 137 12.82 7.34 -4.64
N LEU A 138 11.89 6.38 -4.77
CA LEU A 138 10.54 6.52 -4.25
C LEU A 138 10.56 6.92 -2.75
N PRO A 139 9.79 7.95 -2.32
CA PRO A 139 9.71 8.31 -0.91
C PRO A 139 9.25 7.15 -0.03
N LEU A 140 9.84 7.01 1.16
CA LEU A 140 9.54 5.88 2.06
C LEU A 140 8.06 5.78 2.42
N TRP A 141 7.40 6.94 2.59
CA TRP A 141 5.99 7.01 2.96
C TRP A 141 5.03 6.52 1.87
N GLN A 142 5.50 6.41 0.63
CA GLN A 142 4.71 5.90 -0.50
C GLN A 142 4.78 4.37 -0.65
N LEU A 143 5.68 3.69 0.10
CA LEU A 143 5.83 2.23 0.05
C LEU A 143 4.65 1.43 0.64
N PRO A 144 4.08 1.79 1.81
CA PRO A 144 2.99 1.03 2.41
C PRO A 144 1.81 0.81 1.47
N ALA A 145 1.38 1.84 0.77
CA ALA A 145 0.26 1.78 -0.18
C ALA A 145 0.52 0.79 -1.32
N ARG A 146 1.76 0.74 -1.86
CA ARG A 146 2.15 -0.16 -2.94
C ARG A 146 2.21 -1.62 -2.47
N VAL A 147 2.68 -1.86 -1.26
CA VAL A 147 2.68 -3.19 -0.62
C VAL A 147 1.24 -3.69 -0.45
N GLU A 148 0.35 -2.86 0.09
CA GLU A 148 -1.06 -3.20 0.27
C GLU A 148 -1.78 -3.41 -1.05
N TYR A 149 -1.50 -2.58 -2.06
CA TYR A 149 -2.08 -2.71 -3.39
C TYR A 149 -1.65 -4.02 -4.07
N LEU A 150 -0.39 -4.43 -3.96
CA LEU A 150 0.08 -5.73 -4.48
C LEU A 150 -0.54 -6.91 -3.74
N SER A 151 -0.65 -6.82 -2.41
CA SER A 151 -1.35 -7.84 -1.61
C SER A 151 -2.82 -7.95 -2.03
N LEU A 152 -3.48 -6.82 -2.29
CA LEU A 152 -4.84 -6.80 -2.79
C LEU A 152 -4.96 -7.43 -4.19
N GLN A 153 -4.04 -7.12 -5.12
CA GLN A 153 -4.01 -7.79 -6.43
C GLN A 153 -3.86 -9.31 -6.26
N TYR A 154 -3.08 -9.75 -5.27
CA TYR A 154 -2.94 -11.16 -4.92
C TYR A 154 -4.24 -11.81 -4.45
N LEU A 155 -4.87 -11.22 -3.43
CA LEU A 155 -6.16 -11.68 -2.91
C LEU A 155 -7.23 -11.71 -4.02
N ALA A 156 -7.29 -10.66 -4.83
CA ALA A 156 -8.24 -10.55 -5.91
C ALA A 156 -8.08 -11.65 -6.96
N ARG A 157 -6.84 -11.97 -7.33
CA ARG A 157 -6.58 -13.07 -8.25
C ARG A 157 -6.99 -14.40 -7.65
N ALA A 158 -6.71 -14.61 -6.37
CA ALA A 158 -7.04 -15.85 -5.66
C ALA A 158 -8.56 -16.07 -5.51
N TYR A 159 -9.33 -15.01 -5.24
CA TYR A 159 -10.76 -15.15 -4.89
C TYR A 159 -11.75 -14.65 -5.95
N LEU A 160 -11.35 -13.76 -6.86
CA LEU A 160 -12.23 -13.15 -7.87
C LEU A 160 -11.72 -13.30 -9.30
N GLY A 161 -10.58 -13.96 -9.51
CA GLY A 161 -9.91 -14.03 -10.82
C GLY A 161 -9.12 -12.76 -11.20
N GLY A 162 -9.17 -11.70 -10.38
CA GLY A 162 -8.37 -10.48 -10.52
C GLY A 162 -9.16 -9.20 -10.27
N LEU A 163 -8.43 -8.08 -10.19
CA LEU A 163 -8.99 -6.72 -10.28
C LEU A 163 -8.39 -6.05 -11.52
N GLU A 164 -9.15 -5.17 -12.16
CA GLU A 164 -8.62 -4.32 -13.22
C GLU A 164 -7.64 -3.30 -12.61
N ILE A 165 -6.45 -3.19 -13.19
CA ILE A 165 -5.49 -2.11 -12.91
C ILE A 165 -5.78 -0.92 -13.84
N ALA A 166 -5.34 0.29 -13.48
CA ALA A 166 -5.47 1.50 -14.29
C ALA A 166 -4.45 1.51 -15.45
N ARG A 167 -4.62 0.61 -16.43
CA ARG A 167 -3.68 0.43 -17.57
C ARG A 167 -3.46 1.72 -18.37
N GLU A 168 -4.42 2.62 -18.35
CA GLU A 168 -4.36 3.96 -18.94
C GLU A 168 -3.34 4.89 -18.25
N GLN A 169 -2.93 4.59 -17.02
CA GLN A 169 -1.98 5.35 -16.21
C GLN A 169 -0.76 4.47 -15.83
N PRO A 170 0.03 3.98 -16.80
CA PRO A 170 1.10 2.99 -16.55
C PRO A 170 2.26 3.54 -15.70
N ARG A 171 2.37 4.87 -15.58
CA ARG A 171 3.40 5.53 -14.76
C ARG A 171 3.03 5.55 -13.28
N ASP A 172 1.75 5.52 -12.96
CA ASP A 172 1.26 5.52 -11.59
C ASP A 172 1.19 4.08 -11.09
N TYR A 173 1.39 3.89 -9.78
CA TYR A 173 1.43 2.53 -9.23
C TYR A 173 0.10 1.76 -9.42
N LEU A 174 -1.00 2.50 -9.58
CA LEU A 174 -2.34 1.97 -9.87
C LEU A 174 -2.45 1.30 -11.24
N GLY A 175 -1.56 1.63 -12.17
CA GLY A 175 -1.45 0.97 -13.48
C GLY A 175 -0.39 -0.11 -13.54
N GLN A 176 0.27 -0.44 -12.42
CA GLN A 176 1.40 -1.34 -12.35
C GLN A 176 1.07 -2.65 -11.65
N ASP A 177 1.72 -3.72 -12.13
CA ASP A 177 1.59 -5.08 -11.63
C ASP A 177 2.84 -5.50 -10.81
N GLU A 178 2.89 -6.76 -10.38
CA GLU A 178 3.99 -7.33 -9.61
C GLU A 178 5.34 -7.25 -10.34
N SER A 179 5.34 -7.28 -11.68
CA SER A 179 6.56 -7.27 -12.47
C SER A 179 7.28 -5.92 -12.42
N VAL A 180 6.55 -4.84 -12.09
CA VAL A 180 7.08 -3.49 -11.93
C VAL A 180 7.25 -3.13 -10.46
N LEU A 181 6.22 -3.37 -9.64
CA LEU A 181 6.19 -2.91 -8.26
C LEU A 181 7.10 -3.72 -7.34
N VAL A 182 7.24 -5.04 -7.54
CA VAL A 182 8.11 -5.86 -6.67
C VAL A 182 9.58 -5.42 -6.80
N PRO A 183 10.19 -5.33 -8.01
CA PRO A 183 11.57 -4.83 -8.15
C PRO A 183 11.76 -3.38 -7.67
N LEU A 184 10.72 -2.55 -7.71
CA LEU A 184 10.77 -1.20 -7.16
C LEU A 184 10.88 -1.24 -5.63
N ILE A 185 10.02 -2.02 -4.97
CA ILE A 185 10.02 -2.13 -3.50
C ILE A 185 11.29 -2.83 -3.01
N ASP A 186 11.77 -3.87 -3.72
CA ASP A 186 13.06 -4.54 -3.45
C ASP A 186 14.20 -3.52 -3.33
N ARG A 187 14.37 -2.70 -4.37
CA ARG A 187 15.40 -1.65 -4.39
C ARG A 187 15.21 -0.66 -3.25
N ARG A 188 13.97 -0.28 -2.96
CA ARG A 188 13.71 0.73 -1.93
C ARG A 188 13.96 0.23 -0.52
N ILE A 189 13.64 -1.03 -0.23
CA ILE A 189 13.94 -1.68 1.05
C ILE A 189 15.45 -1.90 1.19
N ALA A 190 16.14 -2.34 0.13
CA ALA A 190 17.60 -2.44 0.16
C ALA A 190 18.26 -1.09 0.47
N LEU A 191 17.81 0.00 -0.18
CA LEU A 191 18.27 1.37 0.11
C LEU A 191 17.94 1.81 1.55
N LEU A 192 16.78 1.42 2.09
CA LEU A 192 16.41 1.72 3.47
C LEU A 192 17.35 1.03 4.46
N VAL A 193 17.70 -0.23 4.21
CA VAL A 193 18.63 -1.01 5.04
C VAL A 193 20.05 -0.44 4.94
N ALA A 194 20.53 -0.18 3.73
CA ALA A 194 21.88 0.35 3.48
C ALA A 194 22.12 1.73 4.14
N ASN A 195 21.07 2.55 4.22
CA ASN A 195 21.15 3.91 4.78
C ASN A 195 20.72 3.98 6.26
N SER A 196 20.42 2.85 6.90
CA SER A 196 19.98 2.83 8.30
C SER A 196 21.18 2.89 9.25
N ALA A 197 21.08 3.72 10.29
CA ALA A 197 22.04 3.71 11.40
C ALA A 197 21.93 2.43 12.25
N ASN A 198 20.82 1.69 12.16
CA ASN A 198 20.61 0.40 12.81
C ASN A 198 20.03 -0.63 11.82
N PRO A 199 20.87 -1.23 10.95
CA PRO A 199 20.41 -2.25 10.00
C PRO A 199 19.83 -3.50 10.67
N ALA A 200 20.36 -3.88 11.84
CA ALA A 200 19.87 -5.03 12.60
C ALA A 200 18.39 -4.85 13.02
N GLY A 201 17.99 -3.62 13.37
CA GLY A 201 16.60 -3.28 13.66
C GLY A 201 15.63 -3.47 12.49
N LEU A 202 16.14 -3.52 11.26
CA LEU A 202 15.33 -3.69 10.04
C LEU A 202 15.26 -5.15 9.56
N LYS A 203 15.97 -6.08 10.20
CA LYS A 203 16.05 -7.47 9.72
C LYS A 203 14.68 -8.16 9.62
N LYS A 204 13.80 -7.90 10.60
CA LYS A 204 12.43 -8.43 10.59
C LYS A 204 11.60 -7.88 9.43
N LEU A 205 11.80 -6.62 9.07
CA LEU A 205 11.13 -5.98 7.94
C LEU A 205 11.61 -6.59 6.62
N GLU A 206 12.93 -6.72 6.46
CA GLU A 206 13.57 -7.34 5.30
C GLU A 206 13.08 -8.78 5.09
N ASN A 207 13.12 -9.63 6.12
CA ASN A 207 12.66 -11.03 6.03
C ASN A 207 11.17 -11.13 5.65
N ARG A 208 10.32 -10.22 6.17
CA ARG A 208 8.90 -10.19 5.79
C ARG A 208 8.73 -9.83 4.32
N TRP A 209 9.50 -8.86 3.85
CA TRP A 209 9.46 -8.47 2.44
C TRP A 209 10.00 -9.58 1.54
N GLU A 210 11.07 -10.27 1.91
CA GLU A 210 11.61 -11.41 1.16
C GLU A 210 10.56 -12.52 1.00
N TYR A 211 9.86 -12.86 2.08
CA TYR A 211 8.73 -13.79 2.01
C TYR A 211 7.63 -13.28 1.08
N LEU A 212 7.21 -12.03 1.26
CA LEU A 212 6.10 -11.46 0.53
C LEU A 212 6.42 -11.30 -0.96
N SER A 213 7.63 -10.89 -1.33
CA SER A 213 8.06 -10.69 -2.70
C SER A 213 8.09 -12.00 -3.49
N GLN A 214 8.44 -13.12 -2.85
CA GLN A 214 8.32 -14.46 -3.45
C GLN A 214 6.87 -14.80 -3.77
N ALA A 215 5.95 -14.62 -2.82
CA ALA A 215 4.53 -14.85 -3.04
C ALA A 215 3.95 -13.96 -4.13
N LEU A 216 4.30 -12.66 -4.12
CA LEU A 216 3.80 -11.70 -5.10
C LEU A 216 4.33 -11.95 -6.50
N ARG A 217 5.59 -12.39 -6.66
CA ARG A 217 6.12 -12.80 -7.98
C ARG A 217 5.45 -14.05 -8.51
N ASP A 218 4.94 -14.90 -7.63
CA ASP A 218 4.19 -16.10 -7.99
C ASP A 218 2.79 -15.79 -8.54
N LEU A 219 2.29 -14.55 -8.38
CA LEU A 219 0.96 -14.12 -8.82
C LEU A 219 0.68 -14.43 -10.28
N ASN A 220 1.67 -14.28 -11.17
CA ASN A 220 1.56 -14.52 -12.60
C ASN A 220 0.41 -13.72 -13.26
N SER A 221 0.33 -12.41 -12.98
CA SER A 221 -0.82 -11.57 -13.38
C SER A 221 -1.00 -11.44 -14.91
N LYS A 222 0.06 -11.73 -15.67
CA LYS A 222 0.06 -11.70 -17.14
C LYS A 222 -0.55 -12.95 -17.77
N SER A 223 -0.80 -13.99 -16.99
CA SER A 223 -1.46 -15.22 -17.45
C SER A 223 -2.97 -15.16 -17.20
N SER A 224 -3.74 -15.52 -18.22
CA SER A 224 -5.19 -15.75 -18.10
C SER A 224 -5.53 -17.08 -17.41
N ALA A 225 -4.58 -18.01 -17.35
CA ALA A 225 -4.73 -19.19 -16.52
C ALA A 225 -4.61 -18.76 -15.05
N LEU A 226 -5.67 -18.99 -14.26
CA LEU A 226 -5.76 -18.67 -12.82
C LEU A 226 -4.86 -19.59 -11.98
N VAL A 227 -3.62 -19.77 -12.42
CA VAL A 227 -2.58 -20.56 -11.80
C VAL A 227 -1.42 -19.65 -11.46
N SER A 228 -0.77 -19.95 -10.34
CA SER A 228 0.46 -19.26 -9.96
C SER A 228 1.62 -19.70 -10.85
N ALA A 229 2.69 -18.90 -10.92
CA ALA A 229 3.84 -19.19 -11.80
C ALA A 229 4.52 -20.52 -11.44
N SER A 230 4.57 -20.85 -10.15
CA SER A 230 5.14 -22.09 -9.60
C SER A 230 4.17 -23.27 -9.61
N GLY A 231 2.88 -23.02 -9.88
CA GLY A 231 1.80 -24.00 -9.70
C GLY A 231 1.48 -24.33 -8.24
N ARG A 232 2.10 -23.65 -7.26
CA ARG A 232 1.87 -23.81 -5.82
C ARG A 232 1.56 -22.46 -5.19
N PRO A 233 0.30 -22.00 -5.26
CA PRO A 233 -0.05 -20.70 -4.72
C PRO A 233 0.15 -20.65 -3.20
N TRP A 234 0.57 -19.49 -2.73
CA TRP A 234 0.66 -19.18 -1.30
C TRP A 234 -0.74 -18.95 -0.74
N ALA A 235 -0.92 -19.26 0.54
CA ALA A 235 -2.20 -19.04 1.22
C ALA A 235 -2.52 -17.53 1.26
N PRO A 236 -3.65 -17.06 0.67
CA PRO A 236 -3.88 -15.63 0.51
C PRO A 236 -4.04 -14.88 1.85
N ILE A 237 -4.64 -15.53 2.86
CA ILE A 237 -4.70 -15.02 4.24
C ILE A 237 -3.32 -14.78 4.87
N ILE A 238 -2.31 -15.58 4.52
CA ILE A 238 -0.94 -15.40 5.02
C ILE A 238 -0.26 -14.24 4.29
N VAL A 239 -0.48 -14.12 2.98
CA VAL A 239 0.00 -12.98 2.19
C VAL A 239 -0.53 -11.66 2.76
N ASP A 240 -1.84 -11.56 2.99
CA ASP A 240 -2.47 -10.37 3.62
C ASP A 240 -1.87 -10.06 5.00
N ARG A 241 -1.74 -11.07 5.86
CA ARG A 241 -1.15 -10.89 7.21
C ARG A 241 0.26 -10.34 7.14
N HIS A 242 1.10 -10.85 6.23
CA HIS A 242 2.47 -10.38 6.06
C HIS A 242 2.51 -8.97 5.46
N ALA A 243 1.65 -8.66 4.48
CA ALA A 243 1.53 -7.34 3.89
C ALA A 243 1.13 -6.29 4.94
N ARG A 244 0.09 -6.54 5.74
CA ARG A 244 -0.34 -5.63 6.82
C ARG A 244 0.77 -5.37 7.85
N ALA A 245 1.47 -6.41 8.28
CA ALA A 245 2.55 -6.26 9.24
C ALA A 245 3.76 -5.50 8.66
N LEU A 246 4.03 -5.68 7.36
CA LEU A 246 5.09 -4.97 6.65
C LEU A 246 4.72 -3.49 6.46
N SER A 247 3.52 -3.19 5.97
CA SER A 247 3.03 -1.84 5.76
C SER A 247 2.93 -1.07 7.08
N ASP A 248 2.45 -1.67 8.17
CA ASP A 248 2.46 -1.06 9.51
C ASP A 248 3.89 -0.69 9.97
N SER A 249 4.87 -1.54 9.67
CA SER A 249 6.27 -1.27 10.00
C SER A 249 6.85 -0.14 9.16
N LEU A 250 6.55 -0.12 7.86
CA LEU A 250 6.95 0.95 6.95
C LEU A 250 6.29 2.29 7.31
N MET A 251 5.01 2.29 7.70
CA MET A 251 4.30 3.48 8.14
C MET A 251 4.93 4.09 9.39
N ARG A 252 5.29 3.27 10.38
CA ARG A 252 6.05 3.73 11.57
C ARG A 252 7.39 4.33 11.19
N LEU A 253 8.19 3.63 10.38
CA LEU A 253 9.49 4.12 9.92
C LEU A 253 9.42 5.39 9.06
N SER A 254 8.29 5.61 8.38
CA SER A 254 8.07 6.85 7.64
C SER A 254 7.64 8.00 8.53
N ALA A 255 7.04 7.72 9.70
CA ALA A 255 6.62 8.75 10.65
C ALA A 255 7.78 9.31 11.49
N GLU A 256 8.89 8.57 11.59
CA GLU A 256 10.16 8.90 12.25
C GLU A 256 11.13 9.66 11.33
#